data_AF-A0A926YU06-F1
#
_entry.id   AF-A0A926YU06-F1
#
_cell.length_a   1.000
_cell.length_b   1.000
_cell.length_c   1.000
_cell.angle_alpha   90.00
_cell.angle_beta   90.00
_cell.angle_gamma   90.00
#
_symmetry.space_group_name_H-M   'P 1'
#
loop_
_entity.id
_entity.type
_entity.pdbx_description
1 polymer ?
#
loop_
_entity_poly.entity_id
_entity_poly.type
_entity_poly.pdbx_seq_one_letter_code
_entity_poly.pdbx_strand_id
1 'polypeptide(L)'
;MGQVRQIAQQNAAAQMQLQATEQANQQRAKIAESRYQSGCVVVVAMNAPDHFTSITENQPVLDSVRRVPLPVGTVVCDVNGNTAVLADNGAGTPVATQLAFTGNKTVIESALRGVPAQFNPPQQ
;
A
#
# COMPACT_ATOMS: atom_id res chain seq x y z
N MET A 1 45.89 10.04 -11.06
CA MET A 1 45.33 9.16 -10.00
C MET A 1 44.11 9.73 -9.25
N GLY A 2 43.76 11.03 -9.37
CA GLY A 2 42.59 11.60 -8.67
C GLY A 2 41.21 11.18 -9.22
N GLN A 3 41.07 11.08 -10.55
CA GLN A 3 39.81 10.70 -11.20
C GLN A 3 39.33 9.29 -10.84
N VAL A 4 40.23 8.30 -10.76
CA VAL A 4 39.88 6.92 -10.41
C VAL A 4 39.35 6.83 -8.97
N ARG A 5 39.90 7.62 -8.04
CA ARG A 5 39.40 7.70 -6.66
C ARG A 5 38.01 8.34 -6.58
N GLN A 6 37.75 9.39 -7.37
CA GLN A 6 36.42 10.03 -7.43
C GLN A 6 35.35 9.10 -8.01
N ILE A 7 35.65 8.38 -9.10
CA ILE A 7 34.70 7.42 -9.69
C ILE A 7 34.42 6.25 -8.73
N ALA A 8 35.47 5.73 -8.07
CA ALA A 8 35.30 4.66 -7.08
C ALA A 8 34.43 5.10 -5.90
N GLN A 9 34.59 6.34 -5.42
CA GLN A 9 33.77 6.91 -4.34
C GLN A 9 32.31 7.12 -4.77
N GLN A 10 32.07 7.62 -5.99
CA GLN A 10 30.71 7.81 -6.52
C GLN A 10 29.97 6.48 -6.69
N ASN A 11 30.64 5.45 -7.23
CA ASN A 11 30.06 4.13 -7.38
C ASN A 11 29.77 3.48 -6.02
N ALA A 12 30.66 3.63 -5.03
CA ALA A 12 30.43 3.12 -3.68
C ALA A 12 29.23 3.81 -3.00
N ALA A 13 29.09 5.14 -3.15
CA ALA A 13 27.95 5.87 -2.62
C ALA A 13 26.62 5.45 -3.29
N ALA A 14 26.62 5.30 -4.62
CA ALA A 14 25.45 4.82 -5.36
C ALA A 14 25.06 3.39 -4.93
N GLN A 15 26.04 2.49 -4.77
CA GLN A 15 25.80 1.12 -4.29
C GLN A 15 25.22 1.10 -2.88
N MET A 16 25.74 1.90 -1.95
CA MET A 16 25.19 2.02 -0.60
C MET A 16 23.75 2.54 -0.62
N GLN A 17 23.45 3.55 -1.45
CA GLN A 17 22.10 4.10 -1.57
C GLN A 17 21.10 3.09 -2.14
N LEU A 18 21.51 2.32 -3.15
CA LEU A 18 20.70 1.24 -3.71
C LEU A 18 20.41 0.16 -2.68
N GLN A 19 21.42 -0.29 -1.94
CA GLN A 19 21.24 -1.29 -0.88
C GLN A 19 20.30 -0.81 0.23
N ALA A 20 20.45 0.43 0.68
CA ALA A 20 19.57 1.02 1.70
C ALA A 20 18.12 1.10 1.21
N THR A 21 17.91 1.49 -0.05
CA THR A 21 16.58 1.55 -0.67
C THR A 21 15.95 0.16 -0.77
N GLU A 22 16.73 -0.83 -1.21
CA GLU A 22 16.27 -2.21 -1.34
C GLU A 22 15.86 -2.81 0.02
N GLN A 23 16.66 -2.58 1.06
CA GLN A 23 16.34 -3.01 2.42
C GLN A 23 15.05 -2.36 2.94
N ALA A 24 14.87 -1.05 2.71
CA ALA A 24 13.66 -0.34 3.09
C ALA A 24 12.42 -0.90 2.36
N ASN A 25 12.55 -1.21 1.06
CA ASN A 25 11.48 -1.80 0.27
C ASN A 25 11.10 -3.20 0.78
N GLN A 26 12.09 -4.04 1.11
CA GLN A 26 11.85 -5.37 1.67
C GLN A 26 11.15 -5.31 3.03
N GLN A 27 11.51 -4.36 3.88
CA GLN A 27 10.82 -4.15 5.16
C GLN A 27 9.37 -3.73 4.95
N ARG A 28 9.12 -2.79 4.02
CA ARG A 28 7.75 -2.37 3.64
C ARG A 28 6.95 -3.54 3.07
N ALA A 29 7.54 -4.38 2.23
CA ALA A 29 6.88 -5.57 1.70
C ALA A 29 6.42 -6.52 2.80
N LYS A 30 7.27 -6.81 3.79
CA LYS A 30 6.90 -7.65 4.95
C LYS A 30 5.78 -7.05 5.79
N ILE A 31 5.77 -5.73 5.96
CA ILE A 31 4.67 -5.03 6.66
C ILE A 31 3.36 -5.22 5.88
N ALA A 32 3.38 -5.02 4.56
CA ALA A 32 2.20 -5.22 3.72
C ALA A 32 1.70 -6.68 3.76
N GLU A 33 2.60 -7.66 3.64
CA GLU A 33 2.26 -9.09 3.76
C GLU A 33 1.62 -9.42 5.11
N SER A 34 2.19 -8.91 6.21
CA SER A 34 1.65 -9.08 7.55
C SER A 34 0.24 -8.50 7.69
N ARG A 35 -0.01 -7.33 7.08
CA ARG A 35 -1.34 -6.69 7.08
C ARG A 35 -2.38 -7.52 6.32
N TYR A 36 -2.02 -8.08 5.16
CA TYR A 36 -2.90 -9.03 4.44
C TYR A 36 -3.20 -10.27 5.28
N GLN A 37 -2.17 -10.89 5.86
CA GLN A 37 -2.31 -12.11 6.65
C GLN A 37 -3.12 -11.90 7.94
N SER A 38 -3.08 -10.69 8.52
CA SER A 38 -3.80 -10.36 9.75
C SER A 38 -5.27 -10.00 9.53
N GLY A 39 -5.74 -9.91 8.28
CA GLY A 39 -7.13 -9.58 7.95
C GLY A 39 -7.39 -8.08 7.81
N CYS A 40 -6.69 -7.42 6.88
CA CYS A 40 -7.00 -6.06 6.48
C CYS A 40 -8.39 -5.92 5.84
N VAL A 41 -8.98 -4.71 5.93
CA VAL A 41 -10.22 -4.37 5.24
C VAL A 41 -9.95 -4.11 3.77
N VAL A 42 -10.54 -4.92 2.89
CA VAL A 42 -10.39 -4.77 1.44
C VAL A 42 -11.20 -3.58 0.94
N VAL A 43 -10.53 -2.64 0.26
CA VAL A 43 -11.17 -1.44 -0.26
C VAL A 43 -11.88 -1.70 -1.59
N VAL A 44 -13.07 -1.12 -1.74
CA VAL A 44 -13.90 -1.20 -2.95
C VAL A 44 -14.30 0.19 -3.41
N ALA A 45 -14.70 0.33 -4.67
CA ALA A 45 -15.12 1.61 -5.22
C ALA A 45 -16.43 2.09 -4.56
N MET A 46 -16.46 3.36 -4.16
CA MET A 46 -17.61 3.95 -3.44
C MET A 46 -18.91 3.90 -4.26
N ASN A 47 -18.83 4.16 -5.57
CA ASN A 47 -20.00 4.22 -6.47
C ASN A 47 -20.33 2.87 -7.13
N ALA A 48 -19.46 1.87 -6.95
CA ALA A 48 -19.62 0.53 -7.48
C ALA A 48 -18.97 -0.45 -6.48
N PRO A 49 -19.63 -0.78 -5.35
CA PRO A 49 -19.06 -1.60 -4.28
C PRO A 49 -18.68 -3.03 -4.70
N ASP A 50 -19.18 -3.46 -5.86
CA ASP A 50 -18.83 -4.67 -6.56
C ASP A 50 -17.56 -4.55 -7.40
N HIS A 51 -16.84 -3.42 -7.35
CA HIS A 51 -15.60 -3.18 -8.07
C HIS A 51 -14.46 -2.85 -7.11
N PHE A 52 -13.28 -3.41 -7.36
CA PHE A 52 -12.09 -3.06 -6.62
C PHE A 52 -11.59 -1.65 -6.94
N THR A 53 -10.91 -1.03 -5.99
CA THR A 53 -10.23 0.25 -6.15
C THR A 53 -8.85 0.21 -5.53
N SER A 54 -8.08 1.29 -5.69
CA SER A 54 -6.73 1.42 -5.13
C SER A 54 -6.73 2.36 -3.94
N ILE A 55 -5.83 2.11 -2.99
CA ILE A 55 -5.59 3.05 -1.89
C ILE A 55 -4.71 4.19 -2.40
N THR A 56 -5.07 5.42 -2.03
CA THR A 56 -4.28 6.63 -2.31
C THR A 56 -3.82 7.26 -1.00
N GLU A 57 -2.55 7.67 -0.93
CA GLU A 57 -1.99 8.32 0.26
C GLU A 57 -2.73 9.61 0.60
N ASN A 58 -2.90 9.88 1.90
CA ASN A 58 -3.55 11.09 2.41
C ASN A 58 -5.01 11.27 1.95
N GLN A 59 -5.63 10.21 1.44
CA GLN A 59 -7.05 10.19 1.10
C GLN A 59 -7.84 9.36 2.12
N PRO A 60 -9.09 9.74 2.41
CA PRO A 60 -9.95 8.94 3.26
C PRO A 60 -10.37 7.65 2.55
N VAL A 61 -10.60 6.60 3.34
CA VAL A 61 -11.25 5.38 2.89
C VAL A 61 -12.64 5.33 3.52
N LEU A 62 -13.65 5.19 2.68
CA LEU A 62 -15.06 5.24 3.11
C LEU A 62 -15.66 3.84 3.18
N ASP A 63 -16.53 3.64 4.16
CA ASP A 63 -17.48 2.54 4.19
C ASP A 63 -18.46 2.68 3.03
N SER A 64 -18.50 1.70 2.12
CA SER A 64 -19.33 1.76 0.91
C SER A 64 -20.83 1.73 1.20
N VAL A 65 -21.26 1.16 2.33
CA VAL A 65 -22.67 1.07 2.73
C VAL A 65 -23.11 2.36 3.42
N ARG A 66 -22.34 2.81 4.42
CA ARG A 66 -22.70 3.97 5.26
C ARG A 66 -22.24 5.31 4.69
N ARG A 67 -21.34 5.30 3.70
CA ARG A 67 -20.72 6.49 3.10
C ARG A 67 -20.05 7.40 4.14
N VAL A 68 -19.48 6.80 5.17
CA VAL A 68 -18.72 7.49 6.22
C VAL A 68 -17.28 7.00 6.24
N PRO A 69 -16.31 7.82 6.68
CA PRO A 69 -14.93 7.39 6.83
C PRO A 69 -14.79 6.19 7.75
N LEU A 70 -13.90 5.26 7.39
CA LEU A 70 -13.47 4.20 8.29
C LEU A 70 -12.69 4.80 9.47
N PRO A 71 -12.76 4.18 10.67
CA PRO A 71 -12.16 4.74 11.87
C PRO A 71 -10.62 4.71 11.85
N VAL A 72 -10.02 5.57 12.67
CA VAL A 72 -8.56 5.57 12.93
C VAL A 72 -8.09 4.19 13.40
N GLY A 73 -6.90 3.78 12.98
CA GLY A 73 -6.29 2.49 13.30
C GLY A 73 -6.74 1.34 12.38
N THR A 74 -7.74 1.57 11.53
CA THR A 74 -8.16 0.55 10.54
C THR A 74 -7.01 0.26 9.58
N VAL A 75 -6.67 -1.02 9.44
CA VAL A 75 -5.75 -1.50 8.42
C VAL A 75 -6.55 -1.81 7.16
N VAL A 76 -6.21 -1.15 6.07
CA VAL A 76 -6.87 -1.31 4.77
C VAL A 76 -5.90 -1.91 3.76
N CYS A 77 -6.43 -2.64 2.78
CA CYS A 77 -5.67 -3.21 1.68
C CYS A 77 -6.44 -3.17 0.36
N ASP A 78 -5.73 -3.09 -0.76
CA ASP A 78 -6.33 -3.15 -2.09
C ASP A 78 -5.97 -4.44 -2.83
N VAL A 79 -6.42 -4.56 -4.07
CA VAL A 79 -6.12 -5.71 -4.93
C VAL A 79 -4.75 -5.67 -5.58
N ASN A 80 -4.09 -4.53 -5.52
CA ASN A 80 -2.82 -4.31 -6.20
C ASN A 80 -1.62 -4.63 -5.31
N GLY A 81 -1.84 -4.94 -4.02
CA GLY A 81 -0.77 -5.23 -3.07
C GLY A 81 -0.45 -4.07 -2.13
N ASN A 82 -1.19 -2.96 -2.21
CA ASN A 82 -1.01 -1.83 -1.30
C ASN A 82 -1.79 -2.04 -0.01
N THR A 83 -1.22 -1.56 1.07
CA THR A 83 -1.82 -1.56 2.39
C THR A 83 -1.55 -0.22 3.07
N ALA A 84 -2.48 0.23 3.91
CA ALA A 84 -2.31 1.45 4.70
C ALA A 84 -2.94 1.29 6.08
N VAL A 85 -2.56 2.19 6.99
CA VAL A 85 -3.22 2.36 8.29
C VAL A 85 -3.88 3.72 8.29
N LEU A 86 -5.16 3.76 8.62
CA LEU A 86 -5.89 5.02 8.73
C LEU A 86 -5.43 5.77 9.97
N ALA A 87 -5.01 7.02 9.82
CA ALA A 87 -4.61 7.88 10.92
C ALA A 87 -5.36 9.21 10.86
N ASP A 88 -5.47 9.87 12.01
CA ASP A 88 -5.97 11.24 12.08
C ASP A 88 -4.97 12.20 11.43
N ASN A 89 -5.46 13.12 10.61
CA ASN A 89 -4.69 14.20 9.99
C ASN A 89 -4.94 15.57 10.65
N GLY A 90 -5.70 15.62 11.74
CA GLY A 90 -6.08 16.86 12.42
C GLY A 90 -7.22 17.63 11.76
N ALA A 91 -7.73 17.16 10.62
CA ALA A 91 -8.89 17.73 9.93
C ALA A 91 -10.20 16.97 10.22
N GLY A 92 -10.18 16.02 11.18
CA GLY A 92 -11.36 15.28 11.62
C GLY A 92 -11.82 14.16 10.68
N THR A 93 -11.10 13.91 9.58
CA THR A 93 -11.34 12.78 8.67
C THR A 93 -10.10 11.90 8.62
N PRO A 94 -10.17 10.63 9.05
CA PRO A 94 -9.04 9.71 8.95
C PRO A 94 -8.61 9.50 7.50
N VAL A 95 -7.30 9.47 7.26
CA VAL A 95 -6.72 9.28 5.93
C VAL A 95 -5.74 8.11 5.92
N ALA A 96 -5.55 7.51 4.75
CA ALA A 96 -4.57 6.46 4.54
C ALA A 96 -3.15 6.98 4.74
N THR A 97 -2.46 6.40 5.71
CA THR A 97 -1.06 6.69 6.03
C THR A 97 -0.25 5.39 6.08
N GLN A 98 1.07 5.51 6.24
CA GLN A 98 1.97 4.36 6.38
C GLN A 98 1.79 3.33 5.26
N LEU A 99 1.73 3.82 4.02
CA LEU A 99 1.60 2.98 2.84
C LEU A 99 2.75 1.98 2.77
N ALA A 100 2.39 0.73 2.51
CA ALA A 100 3.31 -0.36 2.27
C ALA A 100 2.78 -1.23 1.15
N PHE A 101 3.68 -1.69 0.29
CA PHE A 101 3.35 -2.49 -0.89
C PHE A 101 4.05 -3.84 -0.82
N THR A 102 3.34 -4.91 -1.19
CA THR A 102 3.92 -6.23 -1.44
C THR A 102 3.67 -6.67 -2.89
N GLY A 103 4.68 -7.28 -3.49
CA GLY A 103 4.56 -7.97 -4.79
C GLY A 103 4.11 -9.42 -4.68
N ASN A 104 3.79 -9.91 -3.48
CA ASN A 104 3.45 -11.30 -3.24
C ASN A 104 1.98 -11.58 -3.60
N LYS A 105 1.74 -12.04 -4.82
CA LYS A 105 0.39 -12.34 -5.33
C LYS A 105 -0.37 -13.37 -4.49
N THR A 106 0.34 -14.35 -3.91
CA THR A 106 -0.28 -15.42 -3.12
C THR A 106 -0.98 -14.89 -1.88
N VAL A 107 -0.37 -13.94 -1.16
CA VAL A 107 -1.01 -13.34 0.03
C VAL A 107 -2.17 -12.43 -0.34
N ILE A 108 -2.06 -11.73 -1.47
CA ILE A 108 -3.13 -10.88 -2.01
C ILE A 108 -4.33 -11.75 -2.36
N GLU A 109 -4.15 -12.76 -3.21
CA GLU A 109 -5.21 -13.69 -3.62
C GLU A 109 -5.87 -14.41 -2.44
N SER A 110 -5.08 -14.76 -1.42
CA SER A 110 -5.60 -15.38 -0.20
C SER A 110 -6.49 -14.42 0.60
N ALA A 111 -6.12 -13.15 0.71
CA ALA A 111 -6.90 -12.13 1.40
C ALA A 111 -8.15 -11.69 0.62
N LEU A 112 -8.10 -11.74 -0.71
CA LEU A 112 -9.27 -11.44 -1.56
C LEU A 112 -10.27 -12.58 -1.64
N ARG A 113 -9.92 -13.78 -1.16
CA ARG A 113 -10.79 -14.95 -1.20
C ARG A 113 -12.06 -14.69 -0.37
N GLY A 114 -13.20 -14.65 -1.06
CA GLY A 114 -14.51 -14.42 -0.43
C GLY A 114 -14.96 -12.97 -0.42
N VAL A 115 -14.17 -12.03 -0.99
CA VAL A 115 -14.63 -10.67 -1.24
C VAL A 115 -15.47 -10.65 -2.52
N PRO A 116 -16.76 -10.27 -2.47
CA PRO A 116 -17.65 -10.28 -3.63
C PRO A 116 -17.46 -9.01 -4.48
N ALA A 117 -16.24 -8.76 -4.96
CA ALA A 117 -15.92 -7.64 -5.84
C ALA A 117 -15.13 -8.12 -7.07
N GLN A 118 -15.25 -7.36 -8.16
CA GLN A 118 -14.74 -7.64 -9.49
C GLN A 118 -13.62 -6.65 -9.82
N PHE A 119 -12.69 -7.09 -10.67
CA PHE A 119 -11.70 -6.18 -11.24
C PHE A 119 -12.39 -5.22 -12.20
N ASN A 120 -12.20 -3.92 -12.01
CA ASN A 120 -12.67 -2.94 -12.98
C ASN A 120 -11.85 -3.09 -14.27
N PRO A 121 -12.46 -3.37 -15.44
CA PRO A 121 -11.71 -3.39 -16.68
C PRO A 121 -11.11 -2.00 -16.94
N PRO A 122 -9.88 -1.89 -17.47
CA PRO A 122 -9.31 -0.59 -17.81
C PRO A 122 -10.25 0.10 -18.81
N GLN A 123 -10.74 1.28 -18.45
CA GLN A 123 -11.49 2.13 -19.37
C GLN A 123 -10.51 2.58 -20.46
N GLN A 124 -10.68 2.05 -21.67
CA GLN A 124 -9.90 2.41 -22.86
C GLN A 124 -10.25 3.83 -23.30
#